data_AF-A0AAU2K126-F1
#
_entry.id   AF-A0AAU2K126-F1
#
_cell.length_a   1.000
_cell.length_b   1.000
_cell.length_c   1.000
_cell.angle_alpha   90.00
_cell.angle_beta   90.00
_cell.angle_gamma   90.00
#
_symmetry.space_group_name_H-M   'P 1'
#
loop_
_entity.id
_entity.type
_entity.pdbx_description
1 polymer ?
#
loop_
_entity_poly.entity_id
_entity_poly.type
_entity_poly.pdbx_seq_one_letter_code
_entity_poly.pdbx_strand_id
1 'polypeptide(L)'
;MFLRSHLRDGGRVPASVQPYFFLSYAHTPRFGAGGPDPDMWVERLFRDLCSHVMALTDLPAGAEAGFMDREIRSGEGWSERLGAALATCRVFVPLFSPRYFASEMCGKEWFAFAQRAIQHGAMSNERAEAIVPALWVPVPPSQLPGPAERLQFNHNTFGERYVTDGLYGLIKLRGYAEQYERAVYELARRIVRVAETVRLDPVRPVDYRVVPSAFGPAGGSTANSARTLHVTVAAGSRHDLPDGRSPEYYGESPLDWNPYHPMSQRPIAYVAEDVIKNLNYQTTMSSFDDEAGHFDSKQPPTRPEILIVDRWVVEDEHRRQRLAAFDQESRPWINVVVPWNRYDHQSRAKEAELARRLEETLPVKMSQGRAACRAAANGVANMETLGQILPQVVEAAAQQFLRHAQVYLPAGNTHTERPRLLGPMGMSGPAAPPPAPFPPDAHHSHGNHNGNGNNDTDRGDADDSES
;
A
#
# COMPACT_ATOMS: atom_id res chain seq x y z
N MET A 1 -7.67 63.41 29.71
CA MET A 1 -6.99 63.02 28.46
C MET A 1 -6.25 61.72 28.74
N PHE A 2 -6.78 60.57 28.30
CA PHE A 2 -6.03 59.34 27.96
C PHE A 2 -7.03 58.36 27.33
N LEU A 3 -6.85 58.12 26.03
CA LEU A 3 -7.64 57.20 25.22
C LEU A 3 -7.41 55.75 25.67
N ARG A 4 -8.49 54.98 25.84
CA ARG A 4 -8.45 53.50 25.78
C ARG A 4 -8.81 53.06 24.36
N SER A 5 -7.82 52.53 23.66
CA SER A 5 -7.94 51.91 22.34
C SER A 5 -8.75 50.61 22.39
N HIS A 6 -9.63 50.46 21.41
CA HIS A 6 -10.39 49.23 21.15
C HIS A 6 -9.45 48.07 20.78
N LEU A 7 -9.48 46.99 21.57
CA LEU A 7 -9.01 45.69 21.12
C LEU A 7 -10.20 44.97 20.50
N ARG A 8 -10.10 44.77 19.18
CA ARG A 8 -11.01 43.99 18.35
C ARG A 8 -11.05 42.55 18.86
N ASP A 9 -12.27 42.07 19.07
CA ASP A 9 -12.59 40.65 19.18
C ASP A 9 -11.97 39.91 17.99
N GLY A 10 -11.03 39.02 18.29
CA GLY A 10 -10.46 38.10 17.31
C GLY A 10 -11.55 37.13 16.92
N GLY A 11 -12.07 37.27 15.69
CA GLY A 11 -13.05 36.37 15.10
C GLY A 11 -12.60 34.92 15.24
N ARG A 12 -13.28 34.19 16.12
CA ARG A 12 -13.20 32.74 16.21
C ARG A 12 -13.65 32.18 14.87
N VAL A 13 -12.70 31.73 14.06
CA VAL A 13 -12.99 30.89 12.89
C VAL A 13 -13.86 29.74 13.42
N PRO A 14 -15.10 29.56 12.93
CA PRO A 14 -15.91 28.42 13.37
C PRO A 14 -15.10 27.17 13.07
N ALA A 15 -14.94 26.31 14.08
CA ALA A 15 -14.31 25.01 13.88
C ALA A 15 -15.07 24.34 12.74
N SER A 16 -14.45 24.21 11.57
CA SER A 16 -15.06 23.53 10.43
C SER A 16 -15.44 22.15 10.91
N VAL A 17 -16.74 21.85 10.92
CA VAL A 17 -17.27 20.56 11.36
C VAL A 17 -16.56 19.48 10.56
N GLN A 18 -15.84 18.59 11.24
CA GLN A 18 -15.13 17.49 10.61
C GLN A 18 -16.17 16.56 9.95
N PRO A 19 -16.01 16.21 8.67
CA PRO A 19 -16.94 15.28 8.04
C PRO A 19 -16.86 13.93 8.76
N TYR A 20 -18.01 13.30 8.99
CA TYR A 20 -18.05 11.96 9.60
C TYR A 20 -17.32 10.96 8.72
N PHE A 21 -17.42 11.10 7.40
CA PHE A 21 -16.77 10.20 6.47
C PHE A 21 -16.17 10.89 5.25
N PHE A 22 -15.14 10.24 4.71
CA PHE A 22 -14.60 10.50 3.39
C PHE A 22 -14.97 9.31 2.49
N LEU A 23 -15.74 9.55 1.41
CA LEU A 23 -16.07 8.55 0.41
C LEU A 23 -15.03 8.59 -0.71
N SER A 24 -14.15 7.59 -0.74
CA SER A 24 -13.15 7.41 -1.79
C SER A 24 -13.70 6.50 -2.87
N TYR A 25 -13.71 6.95 -4.12
CA TYR A 25 -14.18 6.16 -5.26
C TYR A 25 -13.35 6.45 -6.51
N ALA A 26 -13.34 5.51 -7.46
CA ALA A 26 -12.69 5.75 -8.75
C ALA A 26 -13.66 6.31 -9.77
N HIS A 27 -13.31 7.47 -10.32
CA HIS A 27 -14.06 8.12 -11.39
C HIS A 27 -14.20 7.23 -12.62
N THR A 28 -15.40 7.27 -13.20
CA THR A 28 -15.69 6.56 -14.44
C THR A 28 -15.33 7.45 -15.64
N PRO A 29 -14.47 7.00 -16.57
CA PRO A 29 -14.20 7.76 -17.78
C PRO A 29 -15.48 8.04 -18.55
N ARG A 30 -15.64 9.28 -19.03
CA ARG A 30 -16.79 9.66 -19.85
C ARG A 30 -16.78 8.90 -21.17
N PHE A 31 -17.90 8.26 -21.50
CA PHE A 31 -18.10 7.64 -22.80
C PHE A 31 -18.69 8.69 -23.77
N GLY A 32 -17.81 9.43 -24.46
CA GLY A 32 -18.21 10.50 -25.38
C GLY A 32 -18.58 11.83 -24.72
N ALA A 33 -18.77 12.88 -25.53
CA ALA A 33 -18.90 14.27 -25.07
C ALA A 33 -20.30 14.70 -24.58
N GLY A 34 -21.31 13.82 -24.67
CA GLY A 34 -22.73 14.20 -24.43
C GLY A 34 -23.55 13.22 -23.58
N GLY A 35 -22.90 12.25 -22.94
CA GLY A 35 -23.56 11.33 -22.00
C GLY A 35 -23.84 11.98 -20.64
N PRO A 36 -24.81 11.45 -19.87
CA PRO A 36 -25.00 11.90 -18.50
C PRO A 36 -23.76 11.53 -17.66
N ASP A 37 -23.54 12.26 -16.56
CA ASP A 37 -22.38 12.06 -15.69
C ASP A 37 -22.22 10.57 -15.34
N PRO A 38 -21.11 9.92 -15.70
CA PRO A 38 -20.95 8.49 -15.48
C PRO A 38 -20.90 8.13 -13.99
N ASP A 39 -20.64 9.10 -13.10
CA ASP A 39 -20.58 8.92 -11.66
C ASP A 39 -21.88 9.35 -10.94
N MET A 40 -22.97 9.67 -11.67
CA MET A 40 -24.25 10.13 -11.07
C MET A 40 -24.79 9.20 -9.97
N TRP A 41 -24.54 7.90 -10.08
CA TRP A 41 -25.00 6.89 -9.12
C TRP A 41 -24.19 6.92 -7.83
N VAL A 42 -22.89 7.25 -7.93
CA VAL A 42 -22.04 7.49 -6.76
C VAL A 42 -22.49 8.77 -6.06
N GLU A 43 -22.82 9.82 -6.81
CA GLU A 43 -23.35 11.06 -6.22
C GLU A 43 -24.68 10.85 -5.49
N ARG A 44 -25.56 9.99 -6.04
CA ARG A 44 -26.79 9.59 -5.37
C ARG A 44 -26.47 8.84 -4.07
N LEU A 45 -25.63 7.81 -4.12
CA LEU A 45 -25.18 7.08 -2.93
C LEU A 45 -24.64 8.01 -1.85
N PHE A 46 -23.77 8.96 -2.23
CA PHE A 46 -23.19 9.91 -1.30
C PHE A 46 -24.24 10.78 -0.62
N ARG A 47 -25.24 11.27 -1.38
CA ARG A 47 -26.34 12.08 -0.85
C ARG A 47 -27.22 11.28 0.10
N ASP A 48 -27.52 10.04 -0.24
CA ASP A 48 -28.35 9.15 0.56
C ASP A 48 -27.62 8.79 1.88
N LEU A 49 -26.30 8.51 1.81
CA LEU A 49 -25.44 8.36 3.00
C LEU A 49 -25.40 9.61 3.87
N CYS A 50 -25.20 10.80 3.30
CA CYS A 50 -25.21 12.05 4.05
C CYS A 50 -26.56 12.24 4.76
N SER A 51 -27.67 11.94 4.08
CA SER A 51 -29.01 12.09 4.65
C SER A 51 -29.23 11.16 5.85
N HIS A 52 -28.80 9.90 5.75
CA HIS A 52 -28.86 8.98 6.89
C HIS A 52 -27.92 9.37 8.03
N VAL A 53 -26.69 9.80 7.74
CA VAL A 53 -25.75 10.26 8.80
C VAL A 53 -26.31 11.48 9.52
N MET A 54 -26.88 12.45 8.79
CA MET A 54 -27.55 13.60 9.40
C MET A 54 -28.73 13.19 10.28
N ALA A 55 -29.51 12.17 9.87
CA ALA A 55 -30.63 11.68 10.66
C ALA A 55 -30.20 10.86 11.90
N LEU A 56 -29.01 10.24 11.87
CA LEU A 56 -28.48 9.39 12.93
C LEU A 56 -27.59 10.15 13.94
N THR A 57 -27.32 11.43 13.72
CA THR A 57 -26.37 12.23 14.52
C THR A 57 -26.99 13.55 14.96
N ASP A 58 -26.28 14.31 15.79
CA ASP A 58 -26.65 15.64 16.27
C ASP A 58 -26.07 16.77 15.42
N LEU A 59 -25.62 16.46 14.20
CA LEU A 59 -25.05 17.45 13.28
C LEU A 59 -26.06 18.58 12.98
N PRO A 60 -25.65 19.85 13.08
CA PRO A 60 -26.55 20.96 12.80
C PRO A 60 -26.88 21.00 11.30
N ALA A 61 -28.08 21.51 10.98
CA ALA A 61 -28.49 21.71 9.60
C ALA A 61 -27.45 22.53 8.83
N GLY A 62 -27.03 22.02 7.66
CA GLY A 62 -26.00 22.64 6.83
C GLY A 62 -24.56 22.19 7.13
N ALA A 63 -24.32 21.33 8.13
CA ALA A 63 -23.03 20.69 8.30
C ALA A 63 -22.71 19.72 7.15
N GLU A 64 -21.44 19.64 6.76
CA GLU A 64 -20.95 18.64 5.81
C GLU A 64 -20.84 17.28 6.52
N ALA A 65 -21.87 16.43 6.41
CA ALA A 65 -21.86 15.09 7.01
C ALA A 65 -20.77 14.18 6.41
N GLY A 66 -20.44 14.36 5.14
CA GLY A 66 -19.41 13.60 4.45
C GLY A 66 -18.67 14.46 3.43
N PHE A 67 -17.55 13.92 2.95
CA PHE A 67 -16.76 14.48 1.86
C PHE A 67 -16.59 13.43 0.76
N MET A 68 -16.71 13.82 -0.51
CA MET A 68 -16.31 13.03 -1.68
C MET A 68 -15.65 13.96 -2.69
N ASP A 69 -14.66 13.50 -3.43
CA ASP A 69 -14.12 14.27 -4.55
C ASP A 69 -15.08 14.17 -5.75
N ARG A 70 -15.73 15.27 -6.11
CA ARG A 70 -16.59 15.37 -7.31
C ARG A 70 -15.77 16.10 -8.35
N GLU A 71 -15.46 15.45 -9.47
CA GLU A 71 -14.53 15.95 -10.50
C GLU A 71 -14.51 17.49 -10.65
N ILE A 72 -13.32 18.05 -10.41
CA ILE A 72 -12.68 19.10 -11.22
C ILE A 72 -13.43 20.45 -11.28
N ARG A 73 -13.12 21.32 -10.32
CA ARG A 73 -12.85 22.74 -10.63
C ARG A 73 -11.37 23.00 -10.42
N SER A 74 -10.61 22.88 -11.51
CA SER A 74 -9.22 23.28 -11.63
C SER A 74 -9.01 24.64 -10.98
N GLY A 75 -8.34 24.64 -9.83
CA GLY A 75 -8.00 25.84 -9.08
C GLY A 75 -6.88 25.54 -8.10
N GLU A 76 -6.16 26.59 -7.71
CA GLU A 76 -5.29 26.56 -6.53
C GLU A 76 -6.14 26.13 -5.31
N GLY A 77 -5.68 25.14 -4.54
CA GLY A 77 -6.35 24.72 -3.30
C GLY A 77 -7.02 23.33 -3.30
N TRP A 78 -7.12 22.61 -4.44
CA TRP A 78 -7.78 21.29 -4.46
C TRP A 78 -6.98 20.24 -3.66
N SER A 79 -5.67 20.17 -3.85
CA SER A 79 -4.78 19.29 -3.09
C SER A 79 -4.85 19.58 -1.59
N GLU A 80 -4.99 20.85 -1.22
CA GLU A 80 -5.08 21.33 0.14
C GLU A 80 -6.42 20.92 0.77
N ARG A 81 -7.53 21.07 0.04
CA ARG A 81 -8.86 20.64 0.51
C ARG A 81 -8.94 19.12 0.67
N LEU A 82 -8.42 18.36 -0.30
CA LEU A 82 -8.37 16.90 -0.24
C LEU A 82 -7.50 16.43 0.94
N GLY A 83 -6.30 16.99 1.08
CA GLY A 83 -5.40 16.72 2.20
C GLY A 83 -6.03 17.08 3.55
N ALA A 84 -6.74 18.21 3.65
CA ALA A 84 -7.46 18.61 4.85
C ALA A 84 -8.61 17.65 5.17
N ALA A 85 -9.37 17.21 4.18
CA ALA A 85 -10.46 16.26 4.38
C ALA A 85 -9.93 14.92 4.90
N LEU A 86 -8.87 14.37 4.29
CA LEU A 86 -8.22 13.13 4.75
C LEU A 86 -7.58 13.26 6.13
N ALA A 87 -7.06 14.45 6.46
CA ALA A 87 -6.46 14.72 7.76
C ALA A 87 -7.49 14.86 8.88
N THR A 88 -8.76 15.16 8.56
CA THR A 88 -9.79 15.53 9.54
C THR A 88 -11.03 14.63 9.56
N CYS A 89 -11.34 13.90 8.49
CA CYS A 89 -12.52 13.02 8.44
C CYS A 89 -12.44 11.95 9.53
N ARG A 90 -13.57 11.45 10.04
CA ARG A 90 -13.53 10.42 11.10
C ARG A 90 -13.40 9.00 10.55
N VAL A 91 -14.08 8.73 9.45
CA VAL A 91 -14.15 7.41 8.82
C VAL A 91 -13.75 7.49 7.35
N PHE A 92 -12.96 6.52 6.87
CA PHE A 92 -12.67 6.38 5.45
C PHE A 92 -13.54 5.28 4.85
N VAL A 93 -14.26 5.62 3.79
CA VAL A 93 -15.22 4.73 3.12
C VAL A 93 -14.72 4.49 1.70
N PRO A 94 -13.89 3.45 1.48
CA PRO A 94 -13.44 3.07 0.15
C PRO A 94 -14.54 2.31 -0.59
N LEU A 95 -14.86 2.78 -1.80
CA LEU A 95 -15.93 2.24 -2.64
C LEU A 95 -15.36 1.18 -3.59
N PHE A 96 -15.28 -0.06 -3.11
CA PHE A 96 -14.62 -1.21 -3.75
C PHE A 96 -15.22 -1.51 -5.12
N SER A 97 -14.35 -1.52 -6.11
CA SER A 97 -14.60 -1.99 -7.47
C SER A 97 -13.25 -2.35 -8.12
N PRO A 98 -13.22 -3.10 -9.23
CA PRO A 98 -11.96 -3.35 -9.93
C PRO A 98 -11.24 -2.06 -10.34
N ARG A 99 -11.99 -1.02 -10.74
CA ARG A 99 -11.42 0.29 -11.08
C ARG A 99 -10.86 1.02 -9.85
N TYR A 100 -11.50 0.89 -8.70
CA TYR A 100 -11.02 1.47 -7.44
C TYR A 100 -9.59 1.03 -7.13
N PHE A 101 -9.32 -0.27 -7.21
CA PHE A 101 -7.99 -0.82 -6.93
C PHE A 101 -6.97 -0.58 -8.06
N ALA A 102 -7.42 -0.26 -9.27
CA ALA A 102 -6.55 0.19 -10.36
C ALA A 102 -6.22 1.70 -10.31
N SER A 103 -6.91 2.47 -9.47
CA SER A 103 -6.75 3.93 -9.37
C SER A 103 -5.59 4.29 -8.44
N GLU A 104 -4.56 4.94 -8.99
CA GLU A 104 -3.45 5.49 -8.18
C GLU A 104 -3.95 6.51 -7.15
N MET A 105 -4.92 7.35 -7.53
CA MET A 105 -5.47 8.39 -6.67
C MET A 105 -6.21 7.80 -5.46
N CYS A 106 -7.03 6.77 -5.66
CA CYS A 106 -7.69 6.05 -4.57
C CYS A 106 -6.66 5.38 -3.65
N GLY A 107 -5.58 4.85 -4.22
CA GLY A 107 -4.47 4.31 -3.45
C GLY A 107 -3.74 5.37 -2.61
N LYS A 108 -3.59 6.60 -3.12
CA LYS A 108 -3.01 7.72 -2.37
C LYS A 108 -3.91 8.19 -1.23
N GLU A 109 -5.21 8.30 -1.48
CA GLU A 109 -6.21 8.64 -0.46
C GLU A 109 -6.21 7.60 0.68
N TRP A 110 -6.22 6.31 0.31
CA TRP A 110 -6.09 5.23 1.27
C TRP A 110 -4.81 5.36 2.09
N PHE A 111 -3.67 5.54 1.43
CA PHE A 111 -2.38 5.63 2.10
C PHE A 111 -2.38 6.76 3.12
N ALA A 112 -2.81 7.96 2.72
CA ALA A 112 -2.86 9.15 3.56
C ALA A 112 -3.72 8.93 4.82
N PHE A 113 -4.92 8.36 4.66
CA PHE A 113 -5.79 8.08 5.81
C PHE A 113 -5.24 6.97 6.70
N ALA A 114 -4.77 5.86 6.13
CA ALA A 114 -4.23 4.75 6.89
C ALA A 114 -2.96 5.15 7.66
N GLN A 115 -2.14 6.06 7.11
CA GLN A 115 -0.98 6.61 7.81
C GLN A 115 -1.37 7.33 9.10
N ARG A 116 -2.49 8.06 9.10
CA ARG A 116 -3.03 8.70 10.31
C ARG A 116 -3.47 7.67 11.36
N ALA A 117 -4.11 6.59 10.93
CA ALA A 117 -4.49 5.49 11.84
C ALA A 117 -3.27 4.77 12.45
N ILE A 118 -2.20 4.59 11.67
CA ILE A 118 -0.92 4.04 12.15
C ILE A 118 -0.28 4.96 13.19
N GLN A 119 -0.26 6.27 12.93
CA GLN A 119 0.26 7.26 13.89
C GLN A 119 -0.54 7.27 15.20
N HIS A 120 -1.88 7.22 15.12
CA HIS A 120 -2.71 7.08 16.32
C HIS A 120 -2.35 5.83 17.12
N GLY A 121 -2.29 4.66 16.46
CA GLY A 121 -1.96 3.41 17.14
C GLY A 121 -0.54 3.38 17.71
N ALA A 122 0.41 4.11 17.11
CA ALA A 122 1.73 4.30 17.70
C ALA A 122 1.68 5.09 19.03
N MET A 123 0.81 6.10 19.12
CA MET A 123 0.69 6.96 20.30
C MET A 123 -0.17 6.36 21.42
N SER A 124 -1.20 5.58 21.09
CA SER A 124 -2.14 5.01 22.08
C SER A 124 -1.93 3.52 22.37
N ASN A 125 -1.12 2.82 21.57
CA ASN A 125 -1.06 1.35 21.54
C ASN A 125 -2.40 0.66 21.17
N GLU A 126 -3.35 1.41 20.61
CA GLU A 126 -4.65 0.90 20.18
C GLU A 126 -4.82 1.02 18.67
N ARG A 127 -5.16 -0.09 18.01
CA ARG A 127 -5.45 -0.06 16.57
C ARG A 127 -6.74 0.72 16.32
N ALA A 128 -6.68 1.67 15.39
CA ALA A 128 -7.83 2.44 14.96
C ALA A 128 -8.43 1.87 13.67
N GLU A 129 -9.43 0.99 13.81
CA GLU A 129 -10.18 0.43 12.67
C GLU A 129 -11.22 1.43 12.12
N ALA A 130 -10.73 2.50 11.50
CA ALA A 130 -11.56 3.60 10.99
C ALA A 130 -11.87 3.52 9.48
N ILE A 131 -11.61 2.37 8.85
CA ILE A 131 -11.91 2.12 7.43
C ILE A 131 -13.16 1.23 7.34
N VAL A 132 -14.20 1.71 6.65
CA VAL A 132 -15.46 1.00 6.41
C VAL A 132 -15.62 0.74 4.91
N PRO A 133 -15.19 -0.43 4.39
CA PRO A 133 -15.27 -0.72 2.98
C PRO A 133 -16.73 -0.92 2.51
N ALA A 134 -17.07 -0.30 1.39
CA ALA A 134 -18.36 -0.43 0.71
C ALA A 134 -18.17 -1.11 -0.65
N LEU A 135 -18.91 -2.18 -0.93
CA LEU A 135 -18.87 -2.91 -2.21
C LEU A 135 -19.72 -2.16 -3.23
N TRP A 136 -19.08 -1.51 -4.19
CA TRP A 136 -19.76 -0.92 -5.34
C TRP A 136 -20.04 -1.96 -6.41
N VAL A 137 -18.97 -2.65 -6.80
CA VAL A 137 -19.00 -3.81 -7.67
C VAL A 137 -18.20 -4.91 -6.95
N PRO A 138 -18.72 -6.13 -6.80
CA PRO A 138 -18.01 -7.21 -6.15
C PRO A 138 -16.60 -7.41 -6.75
N VAL A 139 -15.59 -7.52 -5.89
CA VAL A 139 -14.20 -7.73 -6.27
C VAL A 139 -13.75 -9.09 -5.73
N PRO A 140 -13.28 -10.01 -6.58
CA PRO A 140 -12.73 -11.28 -6.11
C PRO A 140 -11.53 -11.05 -5.18
N PRO A 141 -11.32 -11.90 -4.15
CA PRO A 141 -10.18 -11.76 -3.23
C PRO A 141 -8.83 -11.67 -3.94
N SER A 142 -8.63 -12.43 -5.03
CA SER A 142 -7.40 -12.42 -5.84
C SER A 142 -7.10 -11.11 -6.59
N GLN A 143 -8.01 -10.14 -6.55
CA GLN A 143 -7.84 -8.81 -7.14
C GLN A 143 -7.68 -7.73 -6.06
N LEU A 144 -7.77 -8.08 -4.78
CA LEU A 144 -7.60 -7.14 -3.68
C LEU A 144 -6.11 -6.89 -3.44
N PRO A 145 -5.66 -5.63 -3.32
CA PRO A 145 -4.31 -5.35 -2.85
C PRO A 145 -4.20 -5.70 -1.36
N GLY A 146 -2.98 -6.01 -0.90
CA GLY A 146 -2.72 -6.45 0.48
C GLY A 146 -3.32 -5.56 1.57
N PRO A 147 -3.30 -4.21 1.49
CA PRO A 147 -3.97 -3.36 2.48
C PRO A 147 -5.49 -3.59 2.57
N ALA A 148 -6.15 -3.89 1.45
CA ALA A 148 -7.58 -4.19 1.43
C ALA A 148 -7.87 -5.62 1.91
N GLU A 149 -7.06 -6.61 1.53
CA GLU A 149 -7.18 -8.00 2.00
C GLU A 149 -7.10 -8.13 3.52
N ARG A 150 -6.28 -7.29 4.17
CA ARG A 150 -6.10 -7.32 5.63
C ARG A 150 -7.26 -6.72 6.41
N LEU A 151 -8.20 -6.03 5.75
CA LEU A 151 -9.39 -5.52 6.44
C LEU A 151 -10.30 -6.66 6.86
N GLN A 152 -10.57 -6.74 8.16
CA GLN A 152 -11.56 -7.66 8.72
C GLN A 152 -12.95 -7.02 8.62
N PHE A 153 -13.64 -7.21 7.50
CA PHE A 153 -14.96 -6.62 7.30
C PHE A 153 -16.00 -7.63 6.80
N ASN A 154 -17.10 -7.77 7.55
CA ASN A 154 -18.18 -8.69 7.21
C ASN A 154 -19.30 -7.99 6.40
N HIS A 155 -19.21 -8.12 5.08
CA HIS A 155 -20.20 -7.58 4.14
C HIS A 155 -21.59 -8.23 4.22
N ASN A 156 -21.73 -9.43 4.80
CA ASN A 156 -23.03 -10.11 4.89
C ASN A 156 -24.05 -9.35 5.75
N THR A 157 -23.58 -8.47 6.63
CA THR A 157 -24.44 -7.61 7.46
C THR A 157 -25.31 -6.64 6.64
N PHE A 158 -24.94 -6.38 5.38
CA PHE A 158 -25.66 -5.48 4.47
C PHE A 158 -26.66 -6.20 3.54
N GLY A 159 -26.79 -7.52 3.67
CA GLY A 159 -27.75 -8.35 2.93
C GLY A 159 -27.14 -9.13 1.76
N GLU A 160 -27.78 -10.24 1.38
CA GLU A 160 -27.25 -11.17 0.37
C GLU A 160 -27.06 -10.50 -0.99
N ARG A 161 -28.06 -9.74 -1.45
CA ARG A 161 -28.01 -9.02 -2.74
C ARG A 161 -26.89 -7.97 -2.78
N TYR A 162 -26.55 -7.35 -1.65
CA TYR A 162 -25.42 -6.43 -1.59
C TYR A 162 -24.09 -7.16 -1.86
N VAL A 163 -23.91 -8.37 -1.30
CA VAL A 163 -22.69 -9.16 -1.51
C VAL A 163 -22.60 -9.68 -2.93
N THR A 164 -23.72 -10.12 -3.51
CA THR A 164 -23.76 -10.68 -4.87
C THR A 164 -23.69 -9.62 -5.97
N ASP A 165 -24.43 -8.52 -5.85
CA ASP A 165 -24.64 -7.56 -6.93
C ASP A 165 -23.90 -6.21 -6.70
N GLY A 166 -23.44 -5.95 -5.46
CA GLY A 166 -22.85 -4.68 -5.06
C GLY A 166 -23.86 -3.52 -5.08
N LEU A 167 -23.48 -2.37 -4.51
CA LEU A 167 -24.33 -1.18 -4.49
C LEU A 167 -24.66 -0.67 -5.91
N TYR A 168 -23.78 -0.88 -6.90
CA TYR A 168 -24.06 -0.51 -8.29
C TYR A 168 -25.23 -1.31 -8.88
N GLY A 169 -25.29 -2.62 -8.61
CA GLY A 169 -26.41 -3.46 -9.04
C GLY A 169 -27.72 -3.03 -8.37
N LEU A 170 -27.69 -2.80 -7.05
CA LEU A 170 -28.85 -2.41 -6.27
C LEU A 170 -29.42 -1.04 -6.70
N ILE A 171 -28.57 -0.03 -6.89
CA ILE A 171 -29.02 1.34 -7.20
C ILE A 171 -29.61 1.47 -8.61
N LYS A 172 -29.15 0.63 -9.55
CA LYS A 172 -29.53 0.70 -10.96
C LYS A 172 -30.81 -0.07 -11.27
N LEU A 173 -31.06 -1.16 -10.56
CA LEU A 173 -32.21 -2.03 -10.80
C LEU A 173 -33.39 -1.60 -9.93
N ARG A 174 -34.46 -1.09 -10.55
CA ARG A 174 -35.65 -0.60 -9.82
C ARG A 174 -36.28 -1.64 -8.89
N GLY A 175 -36.21 -2.92 -9.26
CA GLY A 175 -36.72 -4.02 -8.43
C GLY A 175 -35.93 -4.24 -7.14
N TYR A 176 -34.76 -3.61 -6.98
CA TYR A 176 -33.89 -3.72 -5.81
C TYR A 176 -33.88 -2.46 -4.93
N ALA A 177 -34.89 -1.59 -5.07
CA ALA A 177 -34.96 -0.34 -4.32
C ALA A 177 -34.95 -0.56 -2.79
N GLU A 178 -35.74 -1.50 -2.26
CA GLU A 178 -35.77 -1.79 -0.82
C GLU A 178 -34.42 -2.32 -0.31
N GLN A 179 -33.77 -3.17 -1.11
CA GLN A 179 -32.46 -3.73 -0.79
C GLN A 179 -31.38 -2.65 -0.82
N TYR A 180 -31.46 -1.71 -1.77
CA TYR A 180 -30.59 -0.53 -1.83
C TYR A 180 -30.74 0.32 -0.56
N GLU A 181 -31.96 0.76 -0.25
CA GLU A 181 -32.23 1.62 0.93
C GLU A 181 -31.75 0.95 2.23
N ARG A 182 -32.02 -0.35 2.40
CA ARG A 182 -31.54 -1.12 3.55
C ARG A 182 -30.00 -1.16 3.62
N ALA A 183 -29.32 -1.44 2.51
CA ALA A 183 -27.87 -1.54 2.48
C ALA A 183 -27.20 -0.19 2.78
N VAL A 184 -27.73 0.91 2.22
CA VAL A 184 -27.22 2.27 2.48
C VAL A 184 -27.45 2.70 3.92
N TYR A 185 -28.63 2.40 4.48
CA TYR A 185 -28.93 2.69 5.89
C TYR A 185 -27.98 1.95 6.84
N GLU A 186 -27.74 0.65 6.63
CA GLU A 186 -26.82 -0.11 7.48
C GLU A 186 -25.36 0.35 7.31
N LEU A 187 -24.95 0.74 6.10
CA LEU A 187 -23.64 1.36 5.85
C LEU A 187 -23.51 2.67 6.63
N ALA A 188 -24.53 3.54 6.61
CA ALA A 188 -24.54 4.79 7.38
C ALA A 188 -24.48 4.52 8.89
N ARG A 189 -25.23 3.55 9.41
CA ARG A 189 -25.14 3.13 10.82
C ARG A 189 -23.75 2.63 11.20
N ARG A 190 -23.08 1.88 10.32
CA ARG A 190 -21.71 1.44 10.54
C ARG A 190 -20.74 2.61 10.57
N ILE A 191 -20.87 3.56 9.64
CA ILE A 191 -20.07 4.79 9.61
C ILE A 191 -20.22 5.57 10.92
N VAL A 192 -21.45 5.85 11.35
CA VAL A 192 -21.69 6.60 12.60
C VAL A 192 -21.11 5.87 13.80
N ARG A 193 -21.34 4.55 13.92
CA ARG A 193 -20.78 3.76 15.01
C ARG A 193 -19.26 3.85 15.05
N VAL A 194 -18.58 3.63 13.92
CA VAL A 194 -17.11 3.69 13.85
C VAL A 194 -16.61 5.10 14.18
N ALA A 195 -17.28 6.14 13.68
CA ALA A 195 -16.92 7.54 13.95
C ALA A 195 -17.03 7.92 15.44
N GLU A 196 -17.92 7.27 16.19
CA GLU A 196 -18.13 7.53 17.62
C GLU A 196 -17.22 6.69 18.51
N THR A 197 -16.92 5.45 18.10
CA THR A 197 -16.08 4.53 18.87
C THR A 197 -14.59 4.71 18.60
N VAL A 198 -14.20 4.99 17.35
CA VAL A 198 -12.81 5.16 16.94
C VAL A 198 -12.53 6.65 16.80
N ARG A 199 -11.95 7.25 17.85
CA ARG A 199 -11.63 8.68 17.87
C ARG A 199 -10.23 8.90 17.30
N LEU A 200 -10.16 9.07 15.98
CA LEU A 200 -8.92 9.51 15.32
C LEU A 200 -8.74 11.01 15.49
N ASP A 201 -7.64 11.41 16.12
CA ASP A 201 -7.27 12.81 16.21
C ASP A 201 -6.92 13.38 14.83
N PRO A 202 -7.34 14.63 14.54
CA PRO A 202 -6.91 15.32 13.34
C PRO A 202 -5.39 15.48 13.29
N VAL A 203 -4.83 15.32 12.10
CA VAL A 203 -3.39 15.55 11.87
C VAL A 203 -3.18 16.74 10.94
N ARG A 204 -1.91 17.10 10.74
CA ARG A 204 -1.55 18.08 9.71
C ARG A 204 -1.87 17.50 8.33
N PRO A 205 -2.47 18.29 7.42
CA PRO A 205 -2.66 17.87 6.05
C PRO A 205 -1.34 17.44 5.41
N VAL A 206 -1.32 16.26 4.81
CA VAL A 206 -0.18 15.78 4.04
C VAL A 206 -0.15 16.47 2.67
N ASP A 207 1.04 16.70 2.13
CA ASP A 207 1.17 17.15 0.74
C ASP A 207 0.81 15.97 -0.18
N TYR A 208 -0.42 16.00 -0.67
CA TYR A 208 -1.01 14.92 -1.46
C TYR A 208 -0.22 14.58 -2.74
N ARG A 209 0.61 15.50 -3.25
CA ARG A 209 1.42 15.30 -4.47
C ARG A 209 2.55 14.29 -4.29
N VAL A 210 3.04 14.15 -3.05
CA VAL A 210 4.17 13.26 -2.71
C VAL A 210 3.72 11.99 -1.99
N VAL A 211 2.42 11.84 -1.74
CA VAL A 211 1.85 10.65 -1.11
C VAL A 211 1.96 9.45 -2.08
N PRO A 212 2.47 8.29 -1.64
CA PRO A 212 2.50 7.08 -2.46
C PRO A 212 1.12 6.42 -2.55
N SER A 213 0.92 5.59 -3.57
CA SER A 213 -0.27 4.73 -3.65
C SER A 213 -0.13 3.50 -2.76
N ALA A 214 -1.12 3.24 -1.90
CA ALA A 214 -1.23 2.02 -1.10
C ALA A 214 -1.44 0.75 -1.95
N PHE A 215 -1.83 0.86 -3.22
CA PHE A 215 -2.12 -0.30 -4.08
C PHE A 215 -0.90 -0.79 -4.86
N GLY A 216 0.22 -0.08 -4.78
CA GLY A 216 1.42 -0.34 -5.58
C GLY A 216 1.34 0.31 -6.98
N PRO A 217 2.35 0.06 -7.84
CA PRO A 217 2.41 0.65 -9.18
C PRO A 217 1.28 0.14 -10.08
N ALA A 218 0.61 1.06 -10.78
CA ALA A 218 -0.43 0.74 -11.75
C ALA A 218 0.14 -0.07 -12.92
N GLY A 219 -0.45 -1.22 -13.23
CA GLY A 219 -0.10 -2.02 -14.42
C GLY A 219 0.81 -3.23 -14.19
N GLY A 220 1.14 -3.60 -12.96
CA GLY A 220 1.73 -4.91 -12.67
C GLY A 220 0.68 -6.00 -12.83
N SER A 221 0.71 -6.75 -13.93
CA SER A 221 -0.17 -7.90 -14.22
C SER A 221 0.02 -9.10 -13.28
N THR A 222 0.66 -8.91 -12.14
CA THR A 222 0.75 -9.89 -11.06
C THR A 222 -0.05 -9.35 -9.87
N ALA A 223 -1.37 -9.44 -9.96
CA ALA A 223 -2.31 -9.24 -8.86
C ALA A 223 -2.07 -10.19 -7.65
N ASN A 224 -0.90 -10.83 -7.54
CA ASN A 224 -0.59 -11.82 -6.52
C ASN A 224 0.90 -12.07 -6.24
N SER A 225 1.85 -11.31 -6.81
CA SER A 225 3.24 -11.41 -6.34
C SER A 225 3.39 -10.49 -5.13
N ALA A 226 3.09 -11.00 -3.95
CA ALA A 226 3.28 -10.27 -2.71
C ALA A 226 4.71 -9.72 -2.65
N ARG A 227 4.85 -8.40 -2.68
CA ARG A 227 6.16 -7.74 -2.64
C ARG A 227 6.71 -7.98 -1.25
N THR A 228 7.79 -8.74 -1.13
CA THR A 228 8.41 -8.97 0.18
C THR A 228 9.41 -7.86 0.47
N LEU A 229 9.53 -7.49 1.74
CA LEU A 229 10.55 -6.59 2.24
C LEU A 229 11.00 -7.08 3.62
N HIS A 230 12.29 -6.98 3.90
CA HIS A 230 12.84 -7.34 5.20
C HIS A 230 13.23 -6.10 5.99
N VAL A 231 12.94 -6.09 7.29
CA VAL A 231 13.37 -5.04 8.21
C VAL A 231 14.29 -5.65 9.24
N THR A 232 15.51 -5.15 9.30
CA THR A 232 16.49 -5.54 10.31
C THR A 232 16.66 -4.40 11.31
N VAL A 233 16.66 -4.71 12.60
CA VAL A 233 16.84 -3.71 13.66
C VAL A 233 18.18 -3.92 14.35
N ALA A 234 19.05 -2.92 14.26
CA ALA A 234 20.29 -2.84 15.03
C ALA A 234 20.06 -1.93 16.24
N ALA A 235 19.68 -2.54 17.36
CA ALA A 235 19.49 -1.90 18.66
C ALA A 235 19.95 -2.82 19.78
N GLY A 236 20.24 -2.26 20.97
CA GLY A 236 20.47 -3.08 22.16
C GLY A 236 19.16 -3.68 22.69
N SER A 237 19.28 -4.69 23.55
CA SER A 237 18.17 -5.16 24.39
C SER A 237 18.25 -4.52 25.77
N ARG A 238 17.20 -4.60 26.58
CA ARG A 238 17.18 -4.05 27.94
C ARG A 238 18.33 -4.56 28.83
N HIS A 239 18.84 -5.77 28.57
CA HIS A 239 19.89 -6.40 29.35
C HIS A 239 21.30 -6.18 28.79
N ASP A 240 21.41 -5.55 27.63
CA ASP A 240 22.67 -5.40 26.89
C ASP A 240 22.78 -3.97 26.33
N LEU A 241 22.94 -3.02 27.26
CA LEU A 241 23.05 -1.60 26.98
C LEU A 241 24.41 -1.05 27.41
N PRO A 242 24.94 -0.02 26.72
CA PRO A 242 26.15 0.67 27.14
C PRO A 242 26.01 1.30 28.53
N ASP A 243 27.14 1.41 29.24
CA ASP A 243 27.18 1.99 30.58
C ASP A 243 26.52 3.37 30.65
N GLY A 244 25.56 3.50 31.57
CA GLY A 244 24.82 4.74 31.81
C GLY A 244 23.63 4.97 30.87
N ARG A 245 23.34 4.09 29.91
CA ARG A 245 22.13 4.20 29.06
C ARG A 245 20.88 3.76 29.83
N SER A 246 19.82 4.57 29.76
CA SER A 246 18.53 4.26 30.37
C SER A 246 17.84 3.06 29.69
N PRO A 247 17.36 2.05 30.44
CA PRO A 247 16.67 0.89 29.88
C PRO A 247 15.22 1.17 29.45
N GLU A 248 14.66 2.33 29.75
CA GLU A 248 13.23 2.64 29.52
C GLU A 248 12.81 2.68 28.04
N TYR A 249 13.76 2.83 27.13
CA TYR A 249 13.54 2.85 25.68
C TYR A 249 13.67 1.46 25.03
N TYR A 250 14.04 0.43 25.80
CA TYR A 250 14.39 -0.90 25.30
C TYR A 250 13.53 -1.97 25.96
N GLY A 251 13.13 -2.98 25.19
CA GLY A 251 12.43 -4.16 25.69
C GLY A 251 13.34 -5.40 25.74
N GLU A 252 12.72 -6.58 25.84
CA GLU A 252 13.44 -7.85 25.97
C GLU A 252 14.20 -8.22 24.69
N SER A 253 13.65 -7.85 23.53
CA SER A 253 14.30 -8.01 22.22
C SER A 253 14.75 -6.65 21.64
N PRO A 254 15.80 -6.61 20.80
CA PRO A 254 16.11 -5.44 19.98
C PRO A 254 14.94 -4.91 19.14
N LEU A 255 13.98 -5.78 18.78
CA LEU A 255 12.76 -5.39 18.05
C LEU A 255 11.80 -4.54 18.92
N ASP A 256 11.90 -4.65 20.24
CA ASP A 256 11.08 -3.92 21.20
C ASP A 256 11.64 -2.52 21.51
N TRP A 257 12.74 -2.13 20.85
CA TRP A 257 13.30 -0.79 20.97
C TRP A 257 12.30 0.29 20.51
N ASN A 258 12.09 1.28 21.37
CA ASN A 258 11.19 2.40 21.14
C ASN A 258 11.93 3.75 21.36
N PRO A 259 12.53 4.33 20.31
CA PRO A 259 13.26 5.59 20.42
C PRO A 259 12.37 6.78 20.81
N TYR A 260 11.06 6.71 20.53
CA TYR A 260 10.13 7.84 20.74
C TYR A 260 9.30 7.70 22.02
N HIS A 261 9.64 6.77 22.91
CA HIS A 261 9.03 6.71 24.24
C HIS A 261 9.25 8.03 25.01
N PRO A 262 8.30 8.52 25.84
CA PRO A 262 6.95 7.99 26.08
C PRO A 262 5.89 8.48 25.09
N MET A 263 6.25 9.31 24.10
CA MET A 263 5.29 9.86 23.13
C MET A 263 4.72 8.78 22.20
N SER A 264 5.53 7.77 21.86
CA SER A 264 5.08 6.52 21.25
C SER A 264 5.01 5.44 22.30
N GLN A 265 3.91 4.69 22.30
CA GLN A 265 3.70 3.50 23.14
C GLN A 265 4.08 2.20 22.42
N ARG A 266 4.36 2.26 21.10
CA ARG A 266 4.76 1.10 20.29
C ARG A 266 6.23 1.18 19.86
N PRO A 267 6.95 0.03 19.84
CA PRO A 267 8.29 -0.05 19.27
C PRO A 267 8.34 0.35 17.79
N ILE A 268 9.47 0.89 17.37
CA ILE A 268 9.60 1.46 16.03
C ILE A 268 9.53 0.41 14.92
N ALA A 269 10.02 -0.80 15.20
CA ALA A 269 10.00 -1.91 14.24
C ALA A 269 8.58 -2.23 13.78
N TYR A 270 7.65 -2.37 14.73
CA TYR A 270 6.24 -2.67 14.44
C TYR A 270 5.50 -1.52 13.75
N VAL A 271 5.86 -0.27 14.07
CA VAL A 271 5.27 0.89 13.39
C VAL A 271 5.79 1.00 11.96
N ALA A 272 7.08 0.77 11.74
CA ALA A 272 7.65 0.67 10.39
C ALA A 272 6.99 -0.45 9.59
N GLU A 273 6.78 -1.62 10.21
CA GLU A 273 6.08 -2.76 9.61
C GLU A 273 4.67 -2.37 9.14
N ASP A 274 3.89 -1.66 9.95
CA ASP A 274 2.54 -1.21 9.59
C ASP A 274 2.57 -0.23 8.40
N VAL A 275 3.54 0.69 8.35
CA VAL A 275 3.73 1.61 7.20
C VAL A 275 4.12 0.84 5.94
N ILE A 276 5.02 -0.14 6.05
CA ILE A 276 5.46 -0.97 4.91
C ILE A 276 4.29 -1.83 4.40
N LYS A 277 3.50 -2.42 5.30
CA LYS A 277 2.25 -3.13 4.94
C LYS A 277 1.32 -2.19 4.18
N ASN A 278 1.15 -0.94 4.63
CA ASN A 278 0.33 0.06 3.95
C ASN A 278 0.82 0.39 2.52
N LEU A 279 2.06 0.07 2.17
CA LEU A 279 2.63 0.18 0.82
C LEU A 279 2.46 -1.09 -0.04
N ASN A 280 1.60 -2.01 0.37
CA ASN A 280 1.36 -3.30 -0.28
C ASN A 280 2.57 -4.24 -0.29
N TYR A 281 3.34 -4.26 0.81
CA TYR A 281 4.40 -5.25 1.03
C TYR A 281 4.01 -6.26 2.12
N GLN A 282 4.57 -7.45 2.02
CA GLN A 282 4.71 -8.40 3.12
C GLN A 282 6.06 -8.16 3.80
N THR A 283 6.05 -8.07 5.13
CA THR A 283 7.23 -7.71 5.91
C THR A 283 7.66 -8.84 6.82
N THR A 284 8.95 -9.11 6.87
CA THR A 284 9.58 -9.95 7.91
C THR A 284 10.56 -9.09 8.71
N MET A 285 10.72 -9.39 10.00
CA MET A 285 11.58 -8.64 10.90
C MET A 285 12.59 -9.56 11.57
N SER A 286 13.81 -9.06 11.79
CA SER A 286 14.83 -9.73 12.61
C SER A 286 15.73 -8.74 13.33
N SER A 287 16.40 -9.21 14.38
CA SER A 287 17.48 -8.48 15.03
C SER A 287 18.75 -8.57 14.19
N PHE A 288 19.51 -7.47 14.12
CA PHE A 288 20.83 -7.49 13.50
C PHE A 288 21.76 -8.49 14.19
N ASP A 289 21.58 -8.72 15.49
CA ASP A 289 22.40 -9.67 16.26
C ASP A 289 22.09 -11.14 15.92
N ASP A 290 20.86 -11.45 15.51
CA ASP A 290 20.45 -12.82 15.14
C ASP A 290 20.88 -13.19 13.71
N GLU A 291 20.96 -12.22 12.80
CA GLU A 291 21.34 -12.40 11.40
C GLU A 291 22.86 -12.63 11.19
N ALA A 292 23.61 -12.91 12.25
CA ALA A 292 25.07 -13.00 12.31
C ALA A 292 25.74 -14.08 11.42
N GLY A 293 25.00 -14.72 10.50
CA GLY A 293 25.51 -15.71 9.56
C GLY A 293 24.81 -15.78 8.19
N HIS A 294 23.91 -14.85 7.86
CA HIS A 294 23.13 -14.90 6.60
C HIS A 294 23.48 -13.82 5.58
N PHE A 295 24.42 -12.93 5.92
CA PHE A 295 25.00 -12.00 4.96
C PHE A 295 26.09 -12.67 4.10
N ASP A 296 25.84 -13.87 3.56
CA ASP A 296 26.75 -14.46 2.57
C ASP A 296 26.68 -13.62 1.29
N SER A 297 27.70 -12.78 1.08
CA SER A 297 27.86 -11.86 -0.06
C SER A 297 27.78 -12.54 -1.44
N LYS A 298 27.78 -13.87 -1.49
CA LYS A 298 27.66 -14.68 -2.70
C LYS A 298 26.22 -14.94 -3.14
N GLN A 299 25.22 -14.72 -2.30
CA GLN A 299 23.83 -14.94 -2.69
C GLN A 299 23.25 -13.71 -3.40
N PRO A 300 22.55 -13.89 -4.54
CA PRO A 300 21.85 -12.79 -5.18
C PRO A 300 20.80 -12.22 -4.23
N PRO A 301 20.51 -10.90 -4.30
CA PRO A 301 19.52 -10.30 -3.42
C PRO A 301 18.16 -10.97 -3.68
N THR A 302 17.50 -11.41 -2.59
CA THR A 302 16.20 -12.09 -2.66
C THR A 302 15.02 -11.13 -2.47
N ARG A 303 15.24 -10.02 -1.76
CA ARG A 303 14.25 -8.99 -1.45
C ARG A 303 14.92 -7.64 -1.11
N PRO A 304 14.22 -6.50 -1.23
CA PRO A 304 14.67 -5.23 -0.66
C PRO A 304 14.70 -5.28 0.87
N GLU A 305 15.61 -4.52 1.48
CA GLU A 305 15.78 -4.51 2.94
C GLU A 305 15.90 -3.08 3.51
N ILE A 306 15.46 -2.92 4.75
CA ILE A 306 15.59 -1.67 5.52
C ILE A 306 16.30 -2.00 6.82
N LEU A 307 17.40 -1.29 7.09
CA LEU A 307 18.13 -1.38 8.35
C LEU A 307 17.77 -0.20 9.24
N ILE A 308 17.10 -0.46 10.36
CA ILE A 308 16.78 0.53 11.38
C ILE A 308 17.90 0.50 12.43
N VAL A 309 18.60 1.61 12.66
CA VAL A 309 19.79 1.66 13.53
C VAL A 309 19.59 2.60 14.71
N ASP A 310 19.81 2.09 15.91
CA ASP A 310 20.03 2.91 17.11
C ASP A 310 21.48 3.39 17.15
N ARG A 311 21.69 4.71 17.30
CA ARG A 311 23.05 5.25 17.37
C ARG A 311 23.82 4.75 18.58
N TRP A 312 23.15 4.36 19.66
CA TRP A 312 23.83 3.83 20.85
C TRP A 312 24.55 2.50 20.61
N VAL A 313 24.19 1.78 19.54
CA VAL A 313 24.86 0.52 19.15
C VAL A 313 26.34 0.72 18.81
N VAL A 314 26.75 1.92 18.40
CA VAL A 314 28.16 2.19 18.03
C VAL A 314 29.09 2.37 19.24
N GLU A 315 28.55 2.42 20.46
CA GLU A 315 29.34 2.37 21.70
C GLU A 315 29.85 0.95 22.00
N ASP A 316 29.15 -0.07 21.51
CA ASP A 316 29.57 -1.47 21.57
C ASP A 316 30.58 -1.77 20.45
N GLU A 317 31.80 -2.11 20.84
CA GLU A 317 32.90 -2.39 19.91
C GLU A 317 32.57 -3.55 18.95
N HIS A 318 31.94 -4.61 19.45
CA HIS A 318 31.65 -5.80 18.66
C HIS A 318 30.58 -5.51 17.62
N ARG A 319 29.49 -4.83 18.02
CA ARG A 319 28.43 -4.42 17.08
C ARG A 319 28.94 -3.39 16.07
N ARG A 320 29.79 -2.45 16.48
CA ARG A 320 30.42 -1.47 15.59
C ARG A 320 31.26 -2.14 14.50
N GLN A 321 32.08 -3.13 14.85
CA GLN A 321 32.89 -3.87 13.87
C GLN A 321 32.01 -4.63 12.86
N ARG A 322 30.91 -5.23 13.32
CA ARG A 322 29.95 -5.93 12.45
C ARG A 322 29.22 -4.97 11.51
N LEU A 323 28.81 -3.80 11.99
CA LEU A 323 28.22 -2.75 11.14
C LEU A 323 29.22 -2.23 10.10
N ALA A 324 30.49 -2.03 10.48
CA ALA A 324 31.53 -1.63 9.53
C ALA A 324 31.79 -2.70 8.46
N ALA A 325 31.79 -3.98 8.82
CA ALA A 325 31.89 -5.08 7.85
C ALA A 325 30.68 -5.08 6.89
N PHE A 326 29.47 -4.86 7.42
CA PHE A 326 28.25 -4.76 6.63
C PHE A 326 28.28 -3.60 5.62
N ASP A 327 28.83 -2.43 5.98
CA ASP A 327 28.96 -1.27 5.07
C ASP A 327 29.88 -1.56 3.88
N GLN A 328 30.95 -2.34 4.11
CA GLN A 328 31.93 -2.71 3.08
C GLN A 328 31.36 -3.61 1.99
N GLU A 329 30.30 -4.36 2.28
CA GLU A 329 29.72 -5.34 1.35
C GLU A 329 28.88 -4.74 0.21
N SER A 330 28.87 -3.41 0.03
CA SER A 330 28.24 -2.67 -1.08
C SER A 330 26.88 -3.25 -1.52
N ARG A 331 25.88 -3.16 -0.63
CA ARG A 331 24.51 -3.68 -0.83
C ARG A 331 23.50 -2.56 -1.12
N PRO A 332 23.45 -1.94 -2.32
CA PRO A 332 22.66 -0.72 -2.56
C PRO A 332 21.14 -0.91 -2.39
N TRP A 333 20.62 -2.13 -2.37
CA TRP A 333 19.21 -2.45 -2.09
C TRP A 333 18.84 -2.44 -0.60
N ILE A 334 19.81 -2.20 0.28
CA ILE A 334 19.60 -1.98 1.71
C ILE A 334 19.76 -0.49 2.02
N ASN A 335 18.72 0.13 2.54
CA ASN A 335 18.74 1.53 3.00
C ASN A 335 18.67 1.62 4.52
N VAL A 336 19.32 2.64 5.07
CA VAL A 336 19.40 2.86 6.53
C VAL A 336 18.40 3.94 6.96
N VAL A 337 17.73 3.68 8.09
CA VAL A 337 16.89 4.64 8.80
C VAL A 337 17.43 4.76 10.22
N VAL A 338 17.74 5.99 10.66
CA VAL A 338 18.27 6.27 11.99
C VAL A 338 17.25 7.09 12.77
N PRO A 339 16.43 6.46 13.62
CA PRO A 339 15.55 7.15 14.54
C PRO A 339 16.34 7.98 15.54
N TRP A 340 15.89 9.20 15.83
CA TRP A 340 16.59 10.08 16.76
C TRP A 340 15.64 11.00 17.52
N ASN A 341 15.43 10.70 18.79
CA ASN A 341 14.58 11.50 19.66
C ASN A 341 15.37 12.63 20.34
N ARG A 342 15.11 13.88 19.94
CA ARG A 342 15.76 15.06 20.52
C ARG A 342 15.27 15.42 21.93
N TYR A 343 14.19 14.79 22.39
CA TYR A 343 13.66 14.97 23.75
C TYR A 343 14.33 14.05 24.78
N ASP A 344 15.06 13.02 24.33
CA ASP A 344 15.90 12.21 25.23
C ASP A 344 17.17 13.00 25.59
N HIS A 345 17.30 13.36 26.86
CA HIS A 345 18.44 14.11 27.39
C HIS A 345 19.77 13.39 27.20
N GLN A 346 19.82 12.05 27.34
CA GLN A 346 21.05 11.29 27.18
C GLN A 346 21.49 11.29 25.71
N SER A 347 20.55 11.04 24.80
CA SER A 347 20.80 11.06 23.36
C SER A 347 21.21 12.46 22.90
N ARG A 348 20.52 13.52 23.35
CA ARG A 348 20.87 14.91 23.03
C ARG A 348 22.27 15.30 23.50
N ALA A 349 22.69 14.85 24.69
CA ALA A 349 24.02 15.18 25.22
C ALA A 349 25.16 14.57 24.39
N LYS A 350 24.95 13.40 23.80
CA LYS A 350 25.95 12.69 22.99
C LYS A 350 25.70 12.78 21.47
N GLU A 351 24.82 13.65 21.01
CA GLU A 351 24.35 13.68 19.61
C GLU A 351 25.50 13.79 18.60
N ALA A 352 26.39 14.77 18.78
CA ALA A 352 27.50 15.01 17.87
C ALA A 352 28.51 13.85 17.87
N GLU A 353 28.75 13.24 19.04
CA GLU A 353 29.68 12.12 19.18
C GLU A 353 29.14 10.85 18.53
N LEU A 354 27.89 10.47 18.84
CA LEU A 354 27.26 9.28 18.29
C LEU A 354 26.99 9.40 16.79
N ALA A 355 26.62 10.60 16.31
CA ALA A 355 26.46 10.85 14.88
C ALA A 355 27.79 10.67 14.13
N ARG A 356 28.88 11.29 14.61
CA ARG A 356 30.22 11.15 14.01
C ARG A 356 30.68 9.69 14.00
N ARG A 357 30.54 8.99 15.13
CA ARG A 357 30.93 7.56 15.22
C ARG A 357 30.12 6.68 14.28
N LEU A 358 28.83 6.95 14.11
CA LEU A 358 27.99 6.21 13.16
C LEU A 358 28.39 6.52 11.71
N GLU A 359 28.66 7.77 11.36
CA GLU A 359 29.17 8.16 10.04
C GLU A 359 30.52 7.52 9.71
N GLU A 360 31.41 7.41 10.70
CA GLU A 360 32.70 6.70 10.56
C GLU A 360 32.52 5.18 10.42
N THR A 361 31.46 4.62 11.00
CA THR A 361 31.17 3.18 10.95
C THR A 361 30.47 2.78 9.64
N LEU A 362 29.57 3.62 9.14
CA LEU A 362 28.72 3.36 7.97
C LEU A 362 28.84 4.44 6.86
N PRO A 363 30.05 4.82 6.41
CA PRO A 363 30.24 5.94 5.49
C PRO A 363 29.51 5.77 4.15
N VAL A 364 29.44 4.54 3.62
CA VAL A 364 28.75 4.27 2.36
C VAL A 364 27.25 4.41 2.57
N LYS A 365 26.68 3.75 3.58
CA LYS A 365 25.23 3.78 3.83
C LYS A 365 24.69 5.16 4.21
N MET A 366 25.46 5.95 4.95
CA MET A 366 25.06 7.30 5.37
C MET A 366 25.02 8.29 4.19
N SER A 367 25.85 8.07 3.16
CA SER A 367 25.87 8.90 1.94
C SER A 367 25.02 8.32 0.79
N GLN A 368 24.51 7.10 0.94
CA GLN A 368 23.82 6.36 -0.12
C GLN A 368 22.45 6.96 -0.49
N GLY A 369 22.15 6.94 -1.79
CA GLY A 369 20.78 7.05 -2.29
C GLY A 369 20.28 8.48 -2.51
N ARG A 370 18.96 8.64 -2.50
CA ARG A 370 18.26 9.91 -2.75
C ARG A 370 18.28 10.80 -1.51
N ALA A 371 17.82 12.05 -1.67
CA ALA A 371 17.72 13.01 -0.56
C ALA A 371 16.94 12.45 0.64
N ALA A 372 15.84 11.72 0.41
CA ALA A 372 15.07 11.07 1.46
C ALA A 372 15.86 9.97 2.22
N CYS A 373 16.67 9.17 1.52
CA CYS A 373 17.53 8.17 2.16
C CYS A 373 18.56 8.83 3.07
N ARG A 374 19.23 9.89 2.59
CA ARG A 374 20.18 10.66 3.40
C ARG A 374 19.52 11.34 4.59
N ALA A 375 18.32 11.92 4.40
CA ALA A 375 17.57 12.50 5.50
C ALA A 375 17.14 11.46 6.55
N ALA A 376 16.78 10.24 6.13
CA ALA A 376 16.48 9.14 7.05
C ALA A 376 17.72 8.65 7.82
N ALA A 377 18.89 8.63 7.17
CA ALA A 377 20.17 8.29 7.79
C ALA A 377 20.66 9.37 8.77
N ASN A 378 20.42 10.66 8.46
CA ASN A 378 20.84 11.78 9.29
C ASN A 378 20.02 11.96 10.59
N GLY A 379 18.88 11.29 10.73
CA GLY A 379 18.06 11.32 11.94
C GLY A 379 16.59 11.61 11.65
N VAL A 380 15.72 10.64 11.97
CA VAL A 380 14.26 10.80 11.94
C VAL A 380 13.77 11.25 13.31
N ALA A 381 13.15 12.43 13.40
CA ALA A 381 12.88 13.07 14.68
C ALA A 381 11.67 12.52 15.46
N ASN A 382 10.66 12.02 14.75
CA ASN A 382 9.39 11.58 15.32
C ASN A 382 8.61 10.66 14.35
N MET A 383 7.49 10.13 14.82
CA MET A 383 6.63 9.23 14.03
C MET A 383 5.98 9.89 12.81
N GLU A 384 5.67 11.18 12.87
CA GLU A 384 5.14 11.93 11.72
C GLU A 384 6.17 11.95 10.57
N THR A 385 7.42 12.28 10.90
CA THR A 385 8.55 12.31 9.95
C THR A 385 8.85 10.91 9.43
N LEU A 386 8.79 9.87 10.29
CA LEU A 386 8.96 8.48 9.88
C LEU A 386 7.93 8.09 8.81
N GLY A 387 6.66 8.43 9.02
CA GLY A 387 5.59 8.15 8.07
C GLY A 387 5.75 8.83 6.71
N GLN A 388 6.38 10.00 6.67
CA GLN A 388 6.63 10.75 5.44
C GLN A 388 7.86 10.25 4.67
N ILE A 389 8.91 9.85 5.40
CA ILE A 389 10.21 9.50 4.81
C ILE A 389 10.30 8.03 4.43
N LEU A 390 9.75 7.13 5.26
CA LEU A 390 9.90 5.69 5.11
C LEU A 390 9.37 5.19 3.75
N PRO A 391 8.23 5.68 3.21
CA PRO A 391 7.79 5.24 1.89
C PRO A 391 8.78 5.54 0.76
N GLN A 392 9.43 6.71 0.81
CA GLN A 392 10.44 7.10 -0.18
C GLN A 392 11.70 6.23 -0.05
N VAL A 393 12.07 5.85 1.18
CA VAL A 393 13.20 4.96 1.45
C VAL A 393 12.92 3.53 0.96
N VAL A 394 11.70 3.03 1.18
CA VAL A 394 11.23 1.72 0.70
C VAL A 394 11.22 1.67 -0.83
N GLU A 395 10.69 2.70 -1.48
CA GLU A 395 10.69 2.78 -2.95
C GLU A 395 12.12 2.79 -3.50
N ALA A 396 13.03 3.56 -2.89
CA ALA A 396 14.43 3.59 -3.29
C ALA A 396 15.11 2.22 -3.11
N ALA A 397 14.84 1.52 -2.01
CA ALA A 397 15.36 0.17 -1.76
C ALA A 397 14.84 -0.83 -2.81
N ALA A 398 13.54 -0.78 -3.12
CA ALA A 398 12.92 -1.63 -4.13
C ALA A 398 13.46 -1.36 -5.54
N GLN A 399 13.70 -0.10 -5.91
CA GLN A 399 14.30 0.24 -7.21
C GLN A 399 15.74 -0.25 -7.32
N GLN A 400 16.52 -0.14 -6.24
CA GLN A 400 17.87 -0.71 -6.20
C GLN A 400 17.83 -2.23 -6.28
N PHE A 401 16.94 -2.88 -5.53
CA PHE A 401 16.72 -4.31 -5.61
C PHE A 401 16.43 -4.76 -7.05
N LEU A 402 15.49 -4.13 -7.76
CA LEU A 402 15.16 -4.49 -9.14
C LEU A 402 16.32 -4.30 -10.13
N ARG A 403 17.25 -3.37 -9.86
CA ARG A 403 18.45 -3.18 -10.69
C ARG A 403 19.53 -4.25 -10.46
N HIS A 404 19.56 -4.84 -9.28
CA HIS A 404 20.62 -5.76 -8.85
C HIS A 404 20.16 -7.22 -8.74
N ALA A 405 18.86 -7.47 -8.65
CA ALA A 405 18.29 -8.80 -8.71
C ALA A 405 18.49 -9.40 -10.10
N GLN A 406 19.00 -10.63 -10.17
CA GLN A 406 19.07 -11.36 -11.42
C GLN A 406 17.64 -11.62 -11.92
N VAL A 407 17.32 -11.11 -13.11
CA VAL A 407 16.02 -11.31 -13.76
C VAL A 407 15.90 -12.79 -14.13
N TYR A 408 15.17 -13.56 -13.32
CA TYR A 408 14.77 -14.90 -13.71
C TYR A 408 13.63 -14.77 -14.73
N LEU A 409 13.96 -14.78 -16.03
CA LEU A 409 12.95 -15.02 -17.05
C LEU A 409 12.38 -16.43 -16.79
N PRO A 410 11.04 -16.61 -16.76
CA PRO A 410 10.46 -17.94 -16.65
C PRO A 410 11.08 -18.84 -17.72
N ALA A 411 11.52 -20.03 -17.34
CA ALA A 411 12.03 -21.04 -18.26
C ALA A 411 10.91 -21.50 -19.20
N GLY A 412 10.66 -20.70 -20.23
CA GLY A 412 9.77 -20.99 -21.33
C GLY A 412 10.59 -20.85 -22.61
N ASN A 413 10.90 -21.98 -23.24
CA ASN A 413 11.46 -22.03 -24.58
C ASN A 413 10.70 -21.08 -25.52
N THR A 414 11.31 -19.95 -25.88
CA THR A 414 11.29 -19.41 -27.24
C THR A 414 12.46 -18.44 -27.39
N HIS A 415 13.30 -18.69 -28.39
CA HIS A 415 14.15 -17.66 -28.98
C HIS A 415 13.23 -16.49 -29.38
N THR A 416 13.12 -15.47 -28.54
CA THR A 416 12.56 -14.19 -28.94
C THR A 416 13.71 -13.40 -29.53
N GLU A 417 13.79 -13.39 -30.86
CA GLU A 417 14.63 -12.42 -31.56
C GLU A 417 14.29 -11.02 -31.04
N ARG A 418 15.33 -10.25 -30.69
CA ARG A 418 15.21 -8.85 -30.30
C ARG A 418 14.33 -8.12 -31.34
N PRO A 419 13.30 -7.34 -30.94
CA PRO A 419 12.52 -6.59 -31.90
C PRO A 419 13.45 -5.59 -32.59
N ARG A 420 13.76 -5.82 -33.86
CA ARG A 420 14.40 -4.82 -34.70
C ARG A 420 13.31 -3.87 -35.16
N LEU A 421 13.45 -2.58 -34.83
CA LEU A 421 12.66 -1.52 -35.43
C LEU A 421 12.94 -1.50 -36.94
N LEU A 422 12.02 -2.06 -37.73
CA LEU A 422 11.93 -1.80 -39.16
C LEU A 422 11.31 -0.42 -39.33
N GLY A 423 12.12 0.52 -39.85
CA GLY A 423 11.66 1.85 -40.22
C GLY A 423 10.64 1.80 -41.39
N PRO A 424 9.88 2.89 -41.61
CA PRO A 424 8.77 2.90 -42.54
C PRO A 424 9.27 3.08 -43.98
N MET A 425 9.75 2.01 -44.61
CA MET A 425 9.75 1.87 -46.07
C MET A 425 10.11 0.43 -46.45
N GLY A 426 9.12 -0.32 -46.92
CA GLY A 426 9.27 -1.71 -47.34
C GLY A 426 8.07 -2.21 -48.12
N MET A 427 7.60 -1.42 -49.09
CA MET A 427 6.58 -1.84 -50.06
C MET A 427 7.25 -2.05 -51.42
N SER A 428 7.56 -3.29 -51.80
CA SER A 428 7.56 -3.74 -53.21
C SER A 428 7.77 -5.25 -53.34
N GLY A 429 6.76 -5.96 -53.84
CA GLY A 429 6.83 -7.35 -54.32
C GLY A 429 5.41 -7.93 -54.53
N PRO A 430 5.06 -8.47 -55.71
CA PRO A 430 3.68 -8.53 -56.19
C PRO A 430 2.84 -9.66 -55.57
N ALA A 431 1.53 -9.41 -55.46
CA ALA A 431 0.54 -10.33 -54.90
C ALA A 431 0.23 -11.52 -55.84
N ALA A 432 0.21 -12.73 -55.28
CA ALA A 432 -0.29 -13.93 -55.96
C ALA A 432 -1.83 -14.01 -55.89
N PRO A 433 -2.52 -14.48 -56.94
CA PRO A 433 -3.99 -14.45 -57.00
C PRO A 433 -4.63 -15.60 -56.21
N PRO A 434 -5.89 -15.44 -55.74
CA PRO A 434 -6.59 -16.43 -54.91
C PRO A 434 -7.16 -17.61 -55.73
N PRO A 435 -7.28 -18.82 -55.15
CA PRO A 435 -7.90 -19.96 -55.81
C PRO A 435 -9.44 -19.92 -55.76
N ALA A 436 -10.08 -20.40 -56.83
CA ALA A 436 -11.53 -20.42 -57.03
C ALA A 436 -12.24 -21.59 -56.31
N PRO A 437 -13.56 -21.49 -56.02
CA PRO A 437 -14.33 -22.53 -55.35
C PRO A 437 -15.00 -23.51 -56.33
N PHE A 438 -15.24 -24.74 -55.84
CA PHE A 438 -15.97 -25.90 -56.39
C PHE A 438 -15.20 -26.94 -57.24
N PRO A 439 -15.23 -28.23 -56.86
CA PRO A 439 -14.89 -29.33 -57.76
C PRO A 439 -16.14 -29.93 -58.45
N PRO A 440 -16.03 -30.44 -59.69
CA PRO A 440 -17.05 -31.28 -60.31
C PRO A 440 -16.76 -32.78 -60.11
N ASP A 441 -17.83 -33.57 -60.27
CA ASP A 441 -17.94 -35.01 -60.05
C ASP A 441 -17.13 -35.95 -60.98
N ALA A 442 -16.86 -37.14 -60.42
CA ALA A 442 -16.78 -38.49 -60.99
C ALA A 442 -15.87 -38.79 -62.20
N HIS A 443 -14.96 -39.78 -62.05
CA HIS A 443 -15.14 -41.14 -62.58
C HIS A 443 -13.96 -42.09 -62.28
N HIS A 444 -14.36 -43.35 -62.06
CA HIS A 444 -13.60 -44.61 -61.96
C HIS A 444 -12.30 -44.77 -62.75
N SER A 445 -11.33 -45.48 -62.13
CA SER A 445 -10.70 -46.67 -62.75
C SER A 445 -9.89 -47.51 -61.76
N HIS A 446 -9.97 -48.83 -61.97
CA HIS A 446 -9.44 -49.97 -61.21
C HIS A 446 -7.92 -50.17 -61.26
N GLY A 447 -7.41 -51.00 -60.33
CA GLY A 447 -6.21 -51.85 -60.53
C GLY A 447 -5.36 -51.99 -59.26
N ASN A 448 -5.66 -52.91 -58.33
CA ASN A 448 -5.17 -54.30 -58.28
C ASN A 448 -3.68 -54.44 -57.93
N HIS A 449 -3.32 -54.92 -56.73
CA HIS A 449 -2.54 -56.16 -56.51
C HIS A 449 -2.19 -56.43 -55.03
N ASN A 450 -2.44 -57.69 -54.63
CA ASN A 450 -1.69 -58.63 -53.76
C ASN A 450 -0.89 -58.12 -52.54
N GLY A 451 -0.83 -58.81 -51.40
CA GLY A 451 -1.26 -60.17 -51.07
C GLY A 451 -0.57 -60.62 -49.76
N ASN A 452 -1.38 -61.25 -48.91
CA ASN A 452 -1.14 -62.32 -47.92
C ASN A 452 0.22 -62.58 -47.22
N GLY A 453 0.14 -62.84 -45.91
CA GLY A 453 1.14 -63.52 -45.07
C GLY A 453 0.82 -63.34 -43.57
N ASN A 454 -0.18 -64.04 -43.00
CA ASN A 454 -0.13 -65.33 -42.28
C ASN A 454 0.54 -65.37 -40.89
N ASN A 455 -0.25 -65.91 -39.94
CA ASN A 455 0.03 -66.64 -38.68
C ASN A 455 0.45 -65.86 -37.42
N ASP A 456 -0.38 -65.87 -36.35
CA ASP A 456 -0.52 -66.92 -35.29
C ASP A 456 0.74 -66.94 -34.38
N THR A 457 0.73 -66.81 -33.05
CA THR A 457 -0.19 -67.20 -31.96
C THR A 457 0.33 -66.56 -30.66
N ASP A 458 -0.53 -66.44 -29.64
CA ASP A 458 -0.34 -66.97 -28.26
C ASP A 458 -0.73 -66.00 -27.11
N ARG A 459 -1.76 -66.47 -26.39
CA ARG A 459 -2.09 -66.39 -24.95
C ARG A 459 -1.59 -65.25 -24.05
N GLY A 460 -2.51 -64.81 -23.20
CA GLY A 460 -2.19 -64.33 -21.85
C GLY A 460 -3.34 -63.61 -21.16
N ASP A 461 -4.27 -64.38 -20.58
CA ASP A 461 -5.29 -63.92 -19.61
C ASP A 461 -4.68 -63.37 -18.32
N ALA A 462 -5.40 -62.43 -17.69
CA ALA A 462 -5.68 -62.22 -16.25
C ALA A 462 -5.94 -60.72 -16.03
N ASP A 463 -7.19 -60.26 -15.90
CA ASP A 463 -8.07 -60.38 -14.73
C ASP A 463 -7.45 -59.71 -13.49
N ASP A 464 -7.98 -58.53 -13.11
CA ASP A 464 -8.57 -58.37 -11.78
C ASP A 464 -9.34 -57.05 -11.65
N SER A 465 -10.47 -57.16 -10.96
CA SER A 465 -11.47 -56.13 -10.71
C SER A 465 -11.32 -55.49 -9.33
N GLU A 466 -11.86 -54.28 -9.21
CA GLU A 466 -12.46 -53.66 -8.01
C GLU A 466 -11.68 -53.56 -6.68
N SER A 467 -11.39 -52.31 -6.31
CA SER A 467 -11.91 -51.67 -5.07
C SER A 467 -11.86 -50.15 -5.20
#